data_AF-A0A9W8CW50-F1
#
_entry.id   AF-A0A9W8CW50-F1
#
_cell.length_a   1.000
_cell.length_b   1.000
_cell.length_c   1.000
_cell.angle_alpha   90.00
_cell.angle_beta   90.00
_cell.angle_gamma   90.00
#
_symmetry.space_group_name_H-M   'P 1'
#
loop_
_entity.id
_entity.type
_entity.pdbx_description
1 polymer ?
#
loop_
_entity_poly.entity_id
_entity_poly.type
_entity_poly.pdbx_seq_one_letter_code
_entity_poly.pdbx_strand_id
1 'polypeptide(L)'
;EFGLQRKLREGEDLRTVRRRLQYQMRKRGILETDLLLSTFAARHLDGLSRDELKDLDSLLSNIDWDIFYWATGRKSPPVDIQAMSVFQKLRCHASERGTSIMRMPDLGQDTD
;
A
#
# COMPACT_ATOMS: atom_id res chain seq x y z
N GLU A 1 -15.27 0.10 18.55
CA GLU A 1 -14.75 -0.16 17.19
C GLU A 1 -13.58 -1.11 17.30
N PHE A 2 -13.72 -2.35 16.85
CA PHE A 2 -12.66 -3.37 16.94
C PHE A 2 -11.70 -3.19 15.77
N GLY A 3 -10.70 -2.33 15.94
CA GLY A 3 -9.54 -2.33 15.05
C GLY A 3 -8.85 -3.68 15.18
N LEU A 4 -8.92 -4.50 14.14
CA LEU A 4 -8.09 -5.70 14.01
C LEU A 4 -6.64 -5.22 13.83
N GLN A 5 -5.97 -4.90 14.94
CA GLN A 5 -4.54 -4.66 14.95
C GLN A 5 -3.86 -5.98 14.55
N ARG A 6 -3.45 -6.08 13.28
CA ARG A 6 -2.65 -7.22 12.82
C ARG A 6 -1.36 -7.21 13.60
N LYS A 7 -1.11 -8.27 14.35
CA LYS A 7 0.15 -8.47 15.05
C LYS A 7 1.25 -8.61 14.01
N LEU A 8 2.23 -7.70 14.02
CA LEU A 8 3.43 -7.80 13.19
C LEU A 8 4.09 -9.15 13.46
N ARG A 9 4.38 -9.90 12.40
CA ARG A 9 5.08 -11.18 12.49
C ARG A 9 6.56 -10.90 12.61
N GLU A 10 7.12 -11.12 13.80
CA GLU A 10 8.54 -10.95 14.06
C GLU A 10 9.33 -12.09 13.40
N GLY A 11 10.46 -11.75 12.76
CA GLY A 11 11.37 -12.74 12.17
C GLY A 11 11.10 -13.17 10.73
N GLU A 12 10.12 -12.60 10.01
CA GLU A 12 9.94 -12.88 8.58
C GLU A 12 11.08 -12.25 7.73
N ASP A 13 11.52 -12.99 6.70
CA ASP A 13 12.43 -12.49 5.66
C ASP A 13 11.79 -11.37 4.83
N LEU A 14 12.59 -10.41 4.35
CA LEU A 14 12.09 -9.25 3.61
C LEU A 14 11.34 -9.64 2.32
N ARG A 15 11.77 -10.70 1.64
CA ARG A 15 11.09 -11.19 0.43
C ARG A 15 9.70 -11.72 0.78
N THR A 16 9.59 -12.46 1.88
CA THR A 16 8.30 -12.97 2.39
C THR A 16 7.36 -11.83 2.77
N VAL A 17 7.87 -10.81 3.46
CA VAL A 17 7.09 -9.62 3.82
C VAL A 17 6.58 -8.90 2.57
N ARG A 18 7.44 -8.66 1.57
CA ARG A 18 7.06 -8.00 0.31
C ARG A 18 5.97 -8.79 -0.42
N ARG A 19 6.13 -10.09 -0.61
CA ARG A 19 5.11 -10.95 -1.25
C ARG A 19 3.77 -10.88 -0.52
N ARG A 20 3.80 -10.93 0.82
CA ARG A 20 2.61 -10.83 1.66
C ARG A 20 1.92 -9.47 1.51
N LEU A 21 2.68 -8.38 1.48
CA LEU A 21 2.14 -7.02 1.30
C LEU A 21 1.60 -6.83 -0.12
N GLN A 22 2.32 -7.30 -1.14
CA GLN A 22 1.86 -7.27 -2.54
C GLN A 22 0.50 -7.97 -2.69
N TYR A 23 0.35 -9.15 -2.08
CA TYR A 23 -0.91 -9.88 -2.07
C TYR A 23 -2.03 -9.06 -1.40
N GLN A 24 -1.76 -8.47 -0.23
CA GLN A 24 -2.74 -7.64 0.48
C GLN A 24 -3.12 -6.36 -0.28
N MET A 25 -2.21 -5.81 -1.09
CA MET A 25 -2.48 -4.63 -1.91
C MET A 25 -3.39 -4.93 -3.10
N ARG A 26 -3.43 -6.18 -3.57
CA ARG A 26 -4.25 -6.69 -4.68
C ARG A 26 -5.55 -7.40 -4.25
N LYS A 27 -5.87 -7.36 -2.96
CA LYS A 27 -7.03 -8.05 -2.36
C LYS A 27 -7.87 -7.05 -1.57
N ARG A 28 -8.29 -5.98 -2.26
CA ARG A 28 -9.09 -4.90 -1.68
C ARG A 28 -10.58 -5.06 -2.00
N GLY A 29 -11.43 -4.45 -1.19
CA GLY A 29 -12.89 -4.48 -1.33
C GLY A 29 -13.43 -3.57 -2.43
N ILE A 30 -12.65 -2.59 -2.90
CA ILE A 30 -13.01 -1.69 -4.01
C ILE A 30 -11.90 -1.61 -5.05
N LEU A 31 -12.30 -1.51 -6.32
CA LEU A 31 -11.38 -1.51 -7.46
C LEU A 31 -10.45 -0.29 -7.44
N GLU A 32 -10.93 0.86 -6.99
CA GLU A 32 -10.18 2.11 -6.97
C GLU A 32 -8.93 2.01 -6.08
N THR A 33 -9.08 1.45 -4.89
CA THR A 33 -7.99 1.20 -3.94
C THR A 33 -7.09 0.08 -4.44
N ASP A 34 -7.68 -0.98 -4.99
CA ASP A 34 -6.94 -2.11 -5.54
C ASP A 34 -5.99 -1.69 -6.67
N LEU A 35 -6.48 -0.91 -7.62
CA LEU A 35 -5.69 -0.37 -8.73
C LEU A 35 -4.63 0.63 -8.25
N LEU A 36 -4.99 1.51 -7.32
CA LEU A 36 -4.04 2.46 -6.73
C LEU A 36 -2.86 1.73 -6.06
N LEU A 37 -3.17 0.77 -5.19
CA LEU A 37 -2.17 0.05 -4.41
C LEU A 37 -1.37 -0.92 -5.29
N SER A 38 -2.00 -1.67 -6.18
CA SER A 38 -1.30 -2.62 -7.07
C SER A 38 -0.28 -1.93 -7.98
N THR A 39 -0.62 -0.75 -8.52
CA THR A 39 0.31 0.03 -9.35
C THR A 39 1.41 0.69 -8.53
N PHE A 40 1.12 1.11 -7.30
CA PHE A 40 2.14 1.58 -6.36
C PHE A 40 3.11 0.44 -6.00
N ALA A 41 2.58 -0.76 -5.72
CA ALA A 41 3.37 -1.94 -5.39
C ALA A 41 4.36 -2.28 -6.50
N ALA A 42 3.89 -2.30 -7.75
CA ALA A 42 4.70 -2.62 -8.91
C ALA A 42 5.88 -1.64 -9.12
N ARG A 43 5.79 -0.41 -8.63
CA ARG A 43 6.83 0.62 -8.81
C ARG A 43 7.75 0.77 -7.61
N HIS A 44 7.23 0.62 -6.40
CA HIS A 44 7.93 1.05 -5.18
C HIS A 44 8.25 -0.08 -4.21
N LEU A 45 7.51 -1.20 -4.24
CA LEU A 45 7.56 -2.21 -3.16
C LEU A 45 8.95 -2.84 -2.97
N ASP A 46 9.66 -3.10 -4.06
CA ASP A 46 11.00 -3.71 -4.02
C ASP A 46 12.05 -2.78 -3.39
N GLY A 47 11.87 -1.46 -3.53
CA GLY A 47 12.76 -0.43 -3.00
C GLY A 47 12.44 0.02 -1.57
N LEU A 48 11.36 -0.48 -0.95
CA LEU A 48 10.99 -0.07 0.41
C LEU A 48 11.93 -0.68 1.45
N SER A 49 12.30 0.14 2.44
CA SER A 49 13.05 -0.26 3.63
C SER A 49 12.20 -1.08 4.60
N ARG A 50 12.82 -1.71 5.61
CA ARG A 50 12.11 -2.51 6.62
C ARG A 50 11.09 -1.68 7.41
N ASP A 51 11.44 -0.46 7.80
CA ASP A 51 10.52 0.46 8.49
C ASP A 51 9.37 0.87 7.59
N GLU A 52 9.62 1.15 6.31
CA GLU A 52 8.57 1.47 5.35
C GLU A 52 7.61 0.30 5.09
N LEU A 53 8.11 -0.94 5.08
CA LEU A 53 7.27 -2.13 4.97
C LEU A 53 6.39 -2.33 6.21
N LYS A 54 6.90 -1.98 7.40
CA LYS A 54 6.15 -2.01 8.65
C LYS A 54 5.04 -0.95 8.66
N ASP A 55 5.38 0.27 8.25
CA ASP A 55 4.41 1.36 8.11
C ASP A 55 3.36 1.02 7.05
N LEU A 56 3.76 0.40 5.94
CA LEU A 56 2.85 -0.06 4.92
C LEU A 56 1.87 -1.12 5.47
N ASP A 57 2.36 -2.11 6.23
CA ASP A 57 1.50 -3.11 6.87
C ASP A 57 0.46 -2.46 7.81
N SER A 58 0.88 -1.44 8.56
CA SER A 58 -0.02 -0.63 9.41
C SER A 58 -1.06 0.13 8.58
N LEU A 59 -0.63 0.82 7.52
CA LEU A 59 -1.51 1.53 6.59
C LEU A 59 -2.55 0.60 5.98
N LEU A 60 -2.14 -0.60 5.54
CA LEU A 60 -3.00 -1.59 4.89
C LEU A 60 -4.06 -2.20 5.83
N SER A 61 -3.95 -1.98 7.14
CA SER A 61 -4.93 -2.41 8.15
C SER A 61 -6.14 -1.45 8.26
N ASN A 62 -6.09 -0.30 7.58
CA ASN A 62 -7.20 0.65 7.50
C ASN A 62 -8.24 0.23 6.45
N ILE A 63 -9.42 0.85 6.51
CA ILE A 63 -10.51 0.61 5.56
C ILE A 63 -10.13 1.18 4.18
N ASP A 64 -10.47 0.45 3.12
CA ASP A 64 -10.06 0.76 1.75
C ASP A 64 -10.49 2.15 1.27
N TRP A 65 -11.69 2.60 1.67
CA TRP A 65 -12.17 3.95 1.38
C TRP A 65 -11.32 5.04 2.04
N ASP A 66 -10.92 4.85 3.29
CA ASP A 66 -10.06 5.80 3.99
C ASP A 66 -8.70 5.91 3.32
N ILE A 67 -8.07 4.76 3.02
CA ILE A 67 -6.78 4.71 2.29
C ILE A 67 -6.89 5.48 0.97
N PHE A 68 -7.96 5.25 0.21
CA PHE A 68 -8.18 5.93 -1.05
C PHE A 68 -8.37 7.45 -0.90
N TYR A 69 -9.20 7.88 0.06
CA TYR A 69 -9.45 9.30 0.28
C TYR A 69 -8.23 10.06 0.79
N TRP A 70 -7.43 9.43 1.65
CA TRP A 70 -6.18 10.01 2.11
C TRP A 70 -5.16 10.13 1.00
N ALA A 71 -4.97 9.06 0.21
CA ALA A 71 -4.01 9.06 -0.89
C ALA A 71 -4.40 10.05 -2.01
N THR A 72 -5.70 10.21 -2.27
CA THR A 72 -6.21 11.15 -3.29
C THR A 72 -6.40 12.59 -2.77
N GLY A 73 -6.11 12.84 -1.49
CA GLY A 73 -6.26 14.17 -0.88
C GLY A 73 -7.70 14.63 -0.68
N ARG A 74 -8.69 13.74 -0.80
CA ARG A 74 -10.11 14.05 -0.55
C ARG A 74 -10.45 14.13 0.94
N LYS A 75 -9.64 13.50 1.79
CA LYS A 75 -9.76 13.53 3.27
C LYS A 75 -8.37 13.65 3.88
N SER A 76 -8.25 14.39 4.99
CA SER A 76 -7.01 14.45 5.75
C SER A 76 -6.74 13.12 6.47
N PRO A 77 -5.55 12.52 6.35
CA PRO A 77 -5.16 11.36 7.12
C PRO A 77 -4.92 11.69 8.60
N PRO A 78 -4.98 10.70 9.51
CA PRO A 78 -4.45 10.83 10.86
C PRO A 78 -2.97 11.22 10.85
N VAL A 79 -2.50 11.89 11.92
CA VAL A 79 -1.12 12.39 12.05
C VAL A 79 -0.10 11.26 11.89
N ASP A 80 -0.37 10.10 12.47
CA ASP A 80 0.54 8.93 12.40
C ASP A 80 0.72 8.45 10.95
N ILE A 81 -0.38 8.39 10.18
CA ILE A 81 -0.34 8.02 8.76
C ILE A 81 0.35 9.10 7.93
N GLN A 82 0.10 10.37 8.24
CA GLN A 82 0.70 11.50 7.52
C GLN A 82 2.23 11.54 7.66
N ALA A 83 2.76 11.12 8.81
CA ALA A 83 4.19 11.09 9.10
C ALA A 83 4.93 9.95 8.38
N MET A 84 4.25 8.89 7.94
CA MET A 84 4.86 7.74 7.28
C MET A 84 5.46 8.12 5.91
N SER A 85 6.73 7.81 5.69
CA SER A 85 7.40 8.08 4.40
C SER A 85 6.74 7.32 3.25
N VAL A 86 6.31 6.08 3.50
CA VAL A 86 5.61 5.25 2.49
C VAL A 86 4.27 5.84 2.09
N PHE A 87 3.55 6.48 3.02
CA PHE A 87 2.29 7.16 2.72
C PHE A 87 2.52 8.39 1.85
N GLN A 88 3.60 9.15 2.09
CA GLN A 88 3.97 10.28 1.24
C GLN A 88 4.31 9.83 -0.18
N LYS A 89 5.04 8.72 -0.35
CA LYS A 89 5.28 8.10 -1.66
C LYS A 89 3.97 7.67 -2.34
N LEU A 90 3.04 7.07 -1.59
CA LEU A 90 1.72 6.70 -2.10
C LEU A 90 0.93 7.92 -2.58
N ARG A 91 0.97 9.03 -1.85
CA ARG A 91 0.30 10.28 -2.22
C ARG A 91 0.91 10.90 -3.48
N CYS A 92 2.23 10.88 -3.61
CA CYS A 92 2.92 11.30 -4.83
C CYS A 92 2.46 10.44 -6.02
N HIS A 93 2.53 9.12 -5.89
CA HIS A 93 2.06 8.18 -6.91
C HIS A 93 0.59 8.41 -7.28
N ALA A 94 -0.28 8.68 -6.31
CA ALA A 94 -1.69 8.98 -6.56
C ALA A 94 -1.90 10.27 -7.37
N SER A 95 -1.09 11.31 -7.11
CA SER A 95 -1.16 12.58 -7.83
C SER A 95 -0.68 12.48 -9.28
N GLU A 96 0.24 11.55 -9.55
CA GLU A 96 0.79 11.30 -10.90
C GLU A 96 -0.16 10.48 -11.79
N ARG A 97 -1.27 9.96 -11.26
CA ARG A 97 -2.13 8.97 -11.96
C ARG A 97 -2.82 9.49 -13.22
N GLY A 98 -3.06 10.79 -13.36
CA GLY A 98 -3.71 11.38 -14.54
C GLY A 98 -5.02 10.69 -14.96
N THR A 99 -5.51 10.96 -16.18
CA THR A 99 -6.74 10.37 -16.75
C THR A 99 -6.48 9.03 -17.47
N SER A 100 -5.39 8.33 -17.13
CA SER A 100 -5.02 7.09 -17.82
C SER A 100 -5.88 5.92 -17.35
N ILE A 101 -6.30 5.05 -18.28
CA ILE A 101 -6.99 3.80 -17.96
C ILE A 101 -6.01 2.92 -17.20
N MET A 102 -6.30 2.68 -15.92
CA MET A 102 -5.48 1.85 -15.07
C MET A 102 -5.85 0.38 -15.23
N ARG A 103 -4.83 -0.46 -15.38
CA ARG A 103 -4.97 -1.91 -15.34
C ARG A 103 -4.12 -2.46 -14.20
N MET A 104 -4.61 -3.52 -13.60
CA MET A 104 -3.84 -4.30 -12.64
C MET A 104 -2.54 -4.75 -13.33
N PRO A 105 -1.36 -4.43 -12.79
CA PRO A 105 -0.11 -4.92 -13.36
C PRO A 105 -0.05 -6.44 -13.30
N ASP A 106 0.63 -7.08 -14.24
CA ASP A 106 0.96 -8.49 -14.10
C ASP A 106 1.86 -8.69 -12.87
N LEU A 107 1.74 -9.86 -12.23
CA LEU A 107 2.74 -10.28 -11.26
C LEU A 107 3.97 -10.67 -12.09
N GLY A 108 4.97 -9.79 -12.16
CA GLY A 108 6.25 -10.13 -12.78
C GLY A 108 6.73 -11.46 -12.21
N GLN A 109 7.11 -12.40 -13.09
CA GLN A 109 7.64 -13.69 -12.69
C GLN A 109 8.76 -13.43 -11.69
N ASP A 110 8.71 -14.08 -10.53
CA ASP A 110 9.82 -14.08 -9.58
C ASP A 110 11.09 -14.47 -10.36
N THR A 111 11.91 -13.50 -10.76
CA THR A 111 13.24 -13.82 -11.28
C THR A 111 14.02 -14.41 -10.11
N ASP A 112 14.33 -15.69 -10.27
CA ASP A 112 15.03 -16.60 -9.37
C ASP A 112 16.30 -15.98 -8.77
#